data_AF-A0A3N7FI16-F1
#
_entry.id   AF-A0A3N7FI16-F1
#
_cell.length_a   1.000
_cell.length_b   1.000
_cell.length_c   1.000
_cell.angle_alpha   90.00
_cell.angle_beta   90.00
_cell.angle_gamma   90.00
#
_symmetry.space_group_name_H-M   'P 1'
#
loop_
_entity.id
_entity.type
_entity.pdbx_description
1 polymer ?
#
loop_
_entity_poly.entity_id
_entity_poly.type
_entity_poly.pdbx_seq_one_letter_code
_entity_poly.pdbx_strand_id
1 'polypeptide(L)'
;MKENPLFDMDFDVIDDNLLNLEISDLDEVLLAEDPDTTPFKAAFNQKYFSAVNEEKKLGSIRHERTGITALDFNSFYEFALGKIPEIKIEERIAFDLDEFRYVLKKFYRGGEFESILNEPADASLFSERFIVFEIDAIKENRILFPIVTLIIMDVFIQKMRHRKDQRKALIIEEAWKAIASPLMAGYILYLYKTVRKFWGEAIVVTQELGDIIGNAVVKDSILNNSDTICLLDQSKFKENYKEIGKLLAITEIEQKKIFTINKLGNTDNRGRFKEVYIRRGASGEVYGVEVSIFQYLAYTTEKPEKSAVEIYTRTYGTYQSGLEAFVSDMEKSGLPLDAFIRQINKDGIPIPSSTEYFKPDFV
;
A
#
# COMPACT_ATOMS: atom_id res chain seq x y z
N MET A 1 -7.21 -23.92 -24.10
CA MET A 1 -7.92 -23.92 -22.81
C MET A 1 -6.89 -24.02 -21.72
N LYS A 2 -6.51 -22.90 -21.11
CA LYS A 2 -5.83 -22.88 -19.81
C LYS A 2 -6.87 -22.37 -18.83
N GLU A 3 -7.11 -23.12 -17.78
CA GLU A 3 -8.07 -22.81 -16.72
C GLU A 3 -7.75 -21.43 -16.14
N ASN A 4 -8.79 -20.60 -16.01
CA ASN A 4 -8.72 -19.26 -15.46
C ASN A 4 -8.92 -19.37 -13.94
N PRO A 5 -7.91 -19.07 -13.09
CA PRO A 5 -8.00 -19.28 -11.65
C PRO A 5 -9.00 -18.34 -10.92
N LEU A 6 -9.60 -17.37 -11.62
CA LEU A 6 -10.60 -16.46 -11.07
C LEU A 6 -11.96 -17.12 -10.76
N PHE A 7 -12.22 -18.33 -11.27
CA PHE A 7 -13.46 -19.08 -11.00
C PHE A 7 -13.38 -20.06 -9.82
N ASP A 8 -12.19 -20.24 -9.23
CA ASP A 8 -11.93 -21.14 -8.11
C ASP A 8 -11.82 -20.36 -6.77
N MET A 9 -12.66 -19.33 -6.62
CA MET A 9 -12.88 -18.73 -5.30
C MET A 9 -13.72 -19.69 -4.45
N ASP A 10 -13.04 -20.49 -3.63
CA ASP A 10 -13.62 -21.02 -2.40
C ASP A 10 -14.05 -19.82 -1.54
N PHE A 11 -15.37 -19.59 -1.47
CA PHE A 11 -16.00 -18.61 -0.57
C PHE A 11 -16.03 -19.08 0.90
N ASP A 12 -15.28 -20.13 1.24
CA ASP A 12 -15.17 -20.64 2.61
C ASP A 12 -14.14 -19.86 3.45
N VAL A 13 -14.23 -18.53 3.49
CA VAL A 13 -13.75 -17.70 4.61
C VAL A 13 -14.53 -16.38 4.65
N ILE A 14 -15.85 -16.45 4.84
CA ILE A 14 -16.59 -15.34 5.44
C ILE A 14 -16.55 -15.59 6.96
N ASP A 15 -15.75 -14.78 7.66
CA ASP A 15 -15.75 -14.72 9.13
C ASP A 15 -17.12 -14.15 9.55
N ASP A 16 -18.04 -15.03 9.97
CA ASP A 16 -19.44 -14.74 10.38
C ASP A 16 -19.55 -13.69 11.51
N ASN A 17 -18.43 -13.19 12.05
CA ASN A 17 -18.41 -12.20 13.13
C ASN A 17 -18.52 -10.73 12.67
N LEU A 18 -18.64 -10.44 11.37
CA LEU A 18 -18.67 -9.05 10.86
C LEU A 18 -20.07 -8.52 10.51
N LEU A 19 -21.13 -9.32 10.65
CA LEU A 19 -22.51 -8.92 10.32
C LEU A 19 -23.38 -8.54 11.53
N ASN A 20 -22.84 -8.58 12.75
CA ASN A 20 -23.61 -8.24 13.95
C ASN A 20 -23.32 -6.83 14.44
N LEU A 21 -23.97 -5.85 13.82
CA LEU A 21 -24.34 -4.61 14.49
C LEU A 21 -25.80 -4.26 14.11
N GLU A 22 -26.64 -4.34 15.15
CA GLU A 22 -28.02 -3.85 15.28
C GLU A 22 -29.16 -4.66 14.65
N ILE A 23 -29.63 -5.67 15.38
CA ILE A 23 -31.07 -5.81 15.65
C ILE A 23 -31.25 -5.94 17.16
N SER A 24 -31.75 -4.87 17.77
CA SER A 24 -32.12 -4.78 19.17
C SER A 24 -33.30 -5.71 19.50
N ASP A 25 -33.30 -6.19 20.75
CA ASP A 25 -34.42 -6.76 21.50
C ASP A 25 -35.13 -7.97 20.89
N LEU A 26 -34.68 -9.17 21.26
CA LEU A 26 -35.54 -10.33 21.54
C LEU A 26 -34.75 -11.32 22.41
N ASP A 27 -34.90 -11.14 23.71
CA ASP A 27 -34.47 -12.06 24.76
C ASP A 27 -35.09 -13.46 24.60
N GLU A 28 -34.35 -14.45 25.11
CA GLU A 28 -34.87 -15.66 25.75
C GLU A 28 -35.82 -16.57 24.98
N VAL A 29 -35.40 -17.16 23.85
CA VAL A 29 -35.84 -18.52 23.53
C VAL A 29 -34.69 -19.26 22.85
N LEU A 30 -34.40 -20.47 23.35
CA LEU A 30 -33.42 -21.46 22.84
C LEU A 30 -32.00 -21.40 23.43
N LEU A 31 -31.94 -21.48 24.76
CA LEU A 31 -31.04 -22.48 25.37
C LEU A 31 -31.64 -23.87 25.13
N ALA A 32 -31.25 -24.56 24.05
CA ALA A 32 -31.22 -26.02 23.94
C ALA A 32 -30.74 -26.47 22.54
N GLU A 33 -29.77 -27.39 22.55
CA GLU A 33 -29.36 -28.30 21.48
C GLU A 33 -28.32 -27.81 20.45
N ASP A 34 -27.43 -28.74 20.11
CA ASP A 34 -26.16 -28.63 19.40
C ASP A 34 -26.20 -27.70 18.14
N PRO A 35 -25.32 -26.67 18.05
CA PRO A 35 -25.37 -25.64 17.00
C PRO A 35 -25.14 -26.13 15.56
N ASP A 36 -24.77 -27.39 15.36
CA ASP A 36 -24.53 -27.99 14.02
C ASP A 36 -25.70 -28.83 13.46
N THR A 37 -26.80 -29.04 14.20
CA THR A 37 -27.84 -30.00 13.79
C THR A 37 -29.27 -29.45 13.73
N THR A 38 -29.47 -28.16 13.49
CA THR A 38 -30.84 -27.66 13.25
C THR A 38 -31.29 -27.98 11.81
N PRO A 39 -32.42 -28.69 11.61
CA PRO A 39 -32.97 -29.00 10.28
C PRO A 39 -33.18 -27.76 9.41
N PHE A 40 -33.39 -26.60 10.06
CA PHE A 40 -33.58 -25.32 9.41
C PHE A 40 -32.29 -24.79 8.75
N LYS A 41 -31.13 -24.90 9.41
CA LYS A 41 -29.84 -24.44 8.87
C LYS A 41 -29.37 -25.36 7.73
N ALA A 42 -29.58 -26.66 7.87
CA ALA A 42 -29.32 -27.63 6.80
C ALA A 42 -30.20 -27.40 5.55
N ALA A 43 -31.51 -27.16 5.76
CA ALA A 43 -32.44 -26.84 4.67
C ALA A 43 -32.13 -25.48 4.03
N PHE A 44 -31.75 -24.46 4.82
CA PHE A 44 -31.34 -23.16 4.33
C PHE A 44 -30.05 -23.26 3.50
N ASN A 45 -29.02 -23.92 4.01
CA ASN A 45 -27.76 -24.14 3.29
C ASN A 45 -27.99 -24.92 1.99
N GLN A 46 -28.79 -25.99 2.02
CA GLN A 46 -29.14 -26.75 0.82
C GLN A 46 -29.85 -25.86 -0.23
N LYS A 47 -30.78 -25.01 0.20
CA LYS A 47 -31.50 -24.08 -0.67
C LYS A 47 -30.61 -22.94 -1.19
N TYR A 48 -29.69 -22.46 -0.36
CA TYR A 48 -28.68 -21.46 -0.72
C TYR A 48 -27.68 -22.01 -1.74
N PHE A 49 -27.06 -23.17 -1.48
CA PHE A 49 -26.12 -23.80 -2.40
C PHE A 49 -26.77 -24.23 -3.71
N SER A 50 -28.03 -24.68 -3.68
CA SER A 50 -28.77 -24.97 -4.92
C SER A 50 -29.06 -23.71 -5.73
N ALA A 51 -29.48 -22.61 -5.10
CA ALA A 51 -29.67 -21.33 -5.77
C ALA A 51 -28.36 -20.78 -6.35
N VAL A 52 -27.26 -20.83 -5.59
CA VAL A 52 -25.92 -20.42 -6.04
C VAL A 52 -25.43 -21.29 -7.21
N ASN A 53 -25.65 -22.61 -7.16
CA ASN A 53 -25.25 -23.51 -8.25
C ASN A 53 -26.13 -23.34 -9.50
N GLU A 54 -27.42 -23.07 -9.32
CA GLU A 54 -28.34 -22.74 -10.41
C GLU A 54 -27.95 -21.41 -11.06
N GLU A 55 -27.55 -20.41 -10.27
CA GLU A 55 -27.04 -19.13 -10.74
C GLU A 55 -25.68 -19.27 -11.45
N LYS A 56 -24.77 -20.11 -10.95
CA LYS A 56 -23.51 -20.47 -11.64
C LYS A 56 -23.79 -21.18 -12.97
N LYS A 57 -24.78 -22.07 -13.02
CA LYS A 57 -25.18 -22.79 -14.24
C LYS A 57 -25.86 -21.87 -15.25
N LEU A 58 -26.74 -20.99 -14.79
CA LEU A 58 -27.34 -19.94 -15.61
C LEU A 58 -26.28 -18.93 -16.09
N GLY A 59 -25.29 -18.60 -15.25
CA GLY A 59 -24.14 -17.75 -15.58
C GLY A 59 -23.26 -18.34 -16.68
N SER A 60 -22.98 -19.65 -16.63
CA SER A 60 -22.22 -20.36 -17.67
C SER A 60 -22.98 -20.49 -18.99
N ILE A 61 -24.30 -20.76 -18.94
CA ILE A 61 -25.17 -20.74 -20.13
C ILE A 61 -25.32 -19.32 -20.72
N ARG A 62 -25.32 -18.27 -19.87
CA ARG A 62 -25.29 -16.87 -20.31
C ARG A 62 -23.95 -16.52 -20.96
N HIS A 63 -22.83 -17.02 -20.44
CA HIS A 63 -21.48 -16.80 -20.98
C HIS A 63 -21.30 -17.36 -22.40
N GLU A 64 -21.87 -18.53 -22.70
CA GLU A 64 -21.85 -19.11 -24.05
C GLU A 64 -22.71 -18.33 -25.07
N ARG A 65 -23.69 -17.55 -24.59
CA ARG A 65 -24.62 -16.77 -25.44
C ARG A 65 -24.15 -15.34 -25.73
N THR A 66 -23.22 -14.78 -24.95
CA THR A 66 -22.85 -13.36 -25.02
C THR A 66 -21.67 -13.07 -25.94
N GLY A 67 -20.98 -14.09 -26.48
CA GLY A 67 -19.89 -13.90 -27.43
C GLY A 67 -18.68 -13.14 -26.86
N ILE A 68 -18.51 -13.12 -25.54
CA ILE A 68 -17.44 -12.42 -24.84
C ILE A 68 -16.10 -13.08 -25.17
N THR A 69 -15.18 -12.33 -25.77
CA THR A 69 -13.88 -12.85 -26.24
C THR A 69 -12.73 -12.60 -25.27
N ALA A 70 -12.87 -11.65 -24.34
CA ALA A 70 -11.89 -11.31 -23.31
C ALA A 70 -12.58 -10.89 -22.00
N LEU A 71 -11.85 -10.93 -20.88
CA LEU A 71 -12.33 -10.43 -19.58
C LEU A 71 -11.63 -9.11 -19.25
N ASP A 72 -11.98 -8.08 -20.02
CA ASP A 72 -11.46 -6.72 -19.90
C ASP A 72 -12.62 -5.70 -19.81
N PHE A 73 -12.28 -4.43 -19.62
CA PHE A 73 -13.29 -3.39 -19.54
C PHE A 73 -14.09 -3.22 -20.84
N ASN A 74 -13.47 -3.43 -22.00
CA ASN A 74 -14.13 -3.38 -23.30
C ASN A 74 -15.29 -4.39 -23.37
N SER A 75 -15.00 -5.64 -23.04
CA SER A 75 -15.99 -6.71 -23.04
C SER A 75 -17.07 -6.48 -21.98
N PHE A 76 -16.70 -5.94 -20.81
CA PHE A 76 -17.66 -5.50 -19.80
C PHE A 76 -18.58 -4.39 -20.30
N TYR A 77 -18.04 -3.36 -20.95
CA TYR A 77 -18.81 -2.22 -21.47
C TYR A 77 -19.81 -2.67 -22.53
N GLU A 78 -19.39 -3.48 -23.49
CA GLU A 78 -20.26 -4.04 -24.52
C GLU A 78 -21.38 -4.91 -23.91
N PHE A 79 -21.00 -5.80 -22.98
CA PHE A 79 -21.96 -6.64 -22.27
C PHE A 79 -22.98 -5.81 -21.48
N ALA A 80 -22.52 -4.81 -20.73
CA ALA A 80 -23.38 -3.95 -19.91
C ALA A 80 -24.39 -3.17 -20.76
N LEU A 81 -23.99 -2.66 -21.93
CA LEU A 81 -24.88 -1.95 -22.84
C LEU A 81 -26.01 -2.82 -23.39
N GLY A 82 -25.78 -4.13 -23.55
CA GLY A 82 -26.82 -5.08 -23.93
C GLY A 82 -27.68 -5.54 -22.75
N LYS A 83 -27.04 -5.85 -21.61
CA LYS A 83 -27.69 -6.52 -20.48
C LYS A 83 -28.49 -5.58 -19.57
N ILE A 84 -28.02 -4.35 -19.34
CA ILE A 84 -28.72 -3.39 -18.48
C ILE A 84 -30.15 -3.09 -18.99
N PRO A 85 -30.39 -2.84 -20.30
CA PRO A 85 -31.74 -2.69 -20.84
C PRO A 85 -32.69 -3.85 -20.52
N GLU A 86 -32.21 -5.10 -20.62
CA GLU A 86 -33.01 -6.28 -20.29
C GLU A 86 -33.42 -6.27 -18.82
N ILE A 87 -32.46 -6.05 -17.91
CA ILE A 87 -32.69 -6.00 -16.46
C ILE A 87 -33.66 -4.86 -16.11
N LYS A 88 -33.53 -3.69 -16.74
CA LYS A 88 -34.46 -2.57 -16.53
C LYS A 88 -35.90 -2.96 -16.83
N ILE A 89 -36.14 -3.76 -17.88
CA ILE A 89 -37.47 -4.21 -18.28
C ILE A 89 -37.97 -5.31 -17.34
N GLU A 90 -37.13 -6.30 -17.05
CA GLU A 90 -37.46 -7.44 -16.19
C GLU A 90 -37.80 -7.00 -14.76
N GLU A 91 -36.94 -6.18 -14.15
CA GLU A 91 -37.05 -5.75 -12.75
C GLU A 91 -37.79 -4.42 -12.56
N ARG A 92 -38.15 -3.74 -13.66
CA ARG A 92 -38.82 -2.43 -13.67
C ARG A 92 -38.06 -1.34 -12.90
N ILE A 93 -36.75 -1.34 -13.03
CA ILE A 93 -35.85 -0.39 -12.37
C ILE A 93 -35.55 0.79 -13.30
N ALA A 94 -35.56 2.00 -12.76
CA ALA A 94 -35.09 3.20 -13.45
C ALA A 94 -33.55 3.26 -13.44
N PHE A 95 -32.95 3.46 -14.61
CA PHE A 95 -31.49 3.58 -14.77
C PHE A 95 -31.17 4.40 -16.02
N ASP A 96 -30.29 5.38 -15.94
CA ASP A 96 -29.89 6.19 -17.09
C ASP A 96 -28.77 5.49 -17.88
N LEU A 97 -29.16 4.85 -18.99
CA LEU A 97 -28.20 4.13 -19.84
C LEU A 97 -27.34 5.07 -20.66
N ASP A 98 -27.85 6.25 -21.03
CA ASP A 98 -27.13 7.20 -21.87
C ASP A 98 -26.03 7.90 -21.07
N GLU A 99 -26.33 8.27 -19.82
CA GLU A 99 -25.32 8.76 -18.88
C GLU A 99 -24.26 7.69 -18.60
N PHE A 100 -24.67 6.46 -18.26
CA PHE A 100 -23.75 5.34 -18.05
C PHE A 100 -22.83 5.11 -19.26
N ARG A 101 -23.42 5.05 -20.46
CA ARG A 101 -22.70 4.89 -21.72
C ARG A 101 -21.69 6.02 -21.90
N TYR A 102 -22.09 7.27 -21.68
CA TYR A 102 -21.25 8.45 -21.89
C TYR A 102 -20.07 8.51 -20.92
N VAL A 103 -20.32 8.27 -19.63
CA VAL A 103 -19.28 8.31 -18.58
C VAL A 103 -18.25 7.21 -18.83
N LEU A 104 -18.70 5.97 -19.07
CA LEU A 104 -17.80 4.83 -19.21
C LEU A 104 -17.12 4.74 -20.58
N LYS A 105 -17.64 5.42 -21.62
CA LYS A 105 -17.02 5.47 -22.96
C LYS A 105 -15.57 5.96 -22.91
N LYS A 106 -15.21 6.77 -21.92
CA LYS A 106 -13.82 7.26 -21.74
C LYS A 106 -12.81 6.14 -21.49
N PHE A 107 -13.25 5.01 -20.91
CA PHE A 107 -12.41 3.85 -20.61
C PHE A 107 -12.54 2.74 -21.66
N TYR A 108 -13.48 2.88 -22.59
CA TYR A 108 -13.66 1.96 -23.71
C TYR A 108 -12.65 2.24 -24.82
N ARG A 109 -12.45 1.28 -25.74
CA ARG A 109 -11.54 1.39 -26.89
C ARG A 109 -11.68 2.72 -27.64
N GLY A 110 -10.56 3.42 -27.82
CA GLY A 110 -10.47 4.77 -28.41
C GLY A 110 -10.80 5.91 -27.45
N GLY A 111 -11.06 5.62 -26.17
CA GLY A 111 -11.29 6.59 -25.11
C GLY A 111 -9.98 7.10 -24.48
N GLU A 112 -10.08 8.23 -23.78
CA GLU A 112 -8.95 8.91 -23.11
C GLU A 112 -8.22 8.01 -22.08
N PHE A 113 -8.94 7.06 -21.47
CA PHE A 113 -8.47 6.19 -20.40
C PHE A 113 -8.48 4.70 -20.79
N GLU A 114 -8.49 4.39 -22.09
CA GLU A 114 -8.55 3.01 -22.60
C GLU A 114 -7.49 2.10 -21.94
N SER A 115 -6.24 2.55 -21.90
CA SER A 115 -5.12 1.73 -21.43
C SER A 115 -5.25 1.29 -19.97
N ILE A 116 -5.95 2.06 -19.14
CA ILE A 116 -5.97 1.85 -17.68
C ILE A 116 -6.71 0.58 -17.27
N LEU A 117 -7.79 0.21 -17.97
CA LEU A 117 -8.66 -0.92 -17.60
C LEU A 117 -8.69 -2.04 -18.65
N ASN A 118 -7.99 -1.87 -19.78
CA ASN A 118 -7.96 -2.84 -20.87
C ASN A 118 -6.59 -3.44 -21.13
N GLU A 119 -5.51 -2.81 -20.64
CA GLU A 119 -4.21 -3.47 -20.67
C GLU A 119 -4.22 -4.62 -19.67
N PRO A 120 -3.75 -5.82 -20.06
CA PRO A 120 -3.65 -6.93 -19.12
C PRO A 120 -2.76 -6.50 -17.96
N ALA A 121 -3.33 -6.51 -16.75
CA ALA A 121 -2.56 -6.25 -15.55
C ALA A 121 -1.34 -7.18 -15.55
N ASP A 122 -0.16 -6.64 -15.23
CA ASP A 122 1.04 -7.45 -15.18
C ASP A 122 0.82 -8.58 -14.17
N ALA A 123 0.75 -9.82 -14.65
CA ALA A 123 0.51 -11.00 -13.83
C ALA A 123 1.59 -11.17 -12.76
N SER A 124 2.76 -10.53 -12.95
CA SER A 124 3.83 -10.45 -11.96
C SER A 124 3.37 -9.78 -10.66
N LEU A 125 2.38 -8.87 -10.69
CA LEU A 125 1.90 -8.14 -9.51
C LEU A 125 1.51 -9.09 -8.37
N PHE A 126 1.05 -10.31 -8.65
CA PHE A 126 0.69 -11.27 -7.61
C PHE A 126 1.87 -12.12 -7.10
N SER A 127 2.93 -12.28 -7.88
CA SER A 127 4.15 -13.02 -7.51
C SER A 127 5.27 -12.14 -6.96
N GLU A 128 5.36 -10.88 -7.40
CA GLU A 128 6.46 -9.99 -7.03
C GLU A 128 6.47 -9.69 -5.53
N ARG A 129 7.68 -9.64 -4.98
CA ARG A 129 7.92 -9.43 -3.54
C ARG A 129 8.05 -7.97 -3.16
N PHE A 130 8.43 -7.11 -4.12
CA PHE A 130 8.63 -5.69 -3.91
C PHE A 130 7.94 -4.92 -5.04
N ILE A 131 6.91 -4.16 -4.69
CA ILE A 131 6.07 -3.42 -5.63
C ILE A 131 6.02 -1.98 -5.15
N VAL A 132 6.32 -1.05 -6.04
CA VAL A 132 6.27 0.39 -5.79
C VAL A 132 5.25 1.00 -6.74
N PHE A 133 4.23 1.64 -6.19
CA PHE A 133 3.25 2.39 -6.96
C PHE A 133 3.59 3.88 -6.87
N GLU A 134 4.07 4.46 -7.98
CA GLU A 134 4.23 5.90 -8.14
C GLU A 134 2.84 6.50 -8.44
N ILE A 135 2.37 7.41 -7.58
CA ILE A 135 1.03 7.99 -7.68
C ILE A 135 1.02 9.52 -7.63
N ASP A 136 2.18 10.19 -7.53
CA ASP A 136 2.25 11.65 -7.53
C ASP A 136 1.74 12.25 -8.82
N ALA A 137 1.96 11.60 -9.97
CA ALA A 137 1.48 12.09 -11.25
C ALA A 137 -0.06 12.12 -11.35
N ILE A 138 -0.75 11.27 -10.59
CA ILE A 138 -2.21 11.09 -10.66
C ILE A 138 -2.96 11.61 -9.43
N LYS A 139 -2.28 12.05 -8.36
CA LYS A 139 -2.91 12.41 -7.07
C LYS A 139 -3.99 13.48 -7.15
N GLU A 140 -3.84 14.44 -8.07
CA GLU A 140 -4.84 15.51 -8.28
C GLU A 140 -5.95 15.11 -9.27
N ASN A 141 -5.81 13.96 -9.94
CA ASN A 141 -6.80 13.48 -10.90
C ASN A 141 -7.97 12.79 -10.19
N ARG A 142 -9.08 13.51 -10.07
CA ARG A 142 -10.31 13.05 -9.40
C ARG A 142 -10.95 11.78 -9.98
N ILE A 143 -10.59 11.39 -11.21
CA ILE A 143 -11.13 10.19 -11.87
C ILE A 143 -10.17 9.02 -11.69
N LEU A 144 -8.89 9.22 -12.04
CA LEU A 144 -7.91 8.13 -12.04
C LEU A 144 -7.48 7.72 -10.64
N PHE A 145 -7.35 8.70 -9.74
CA PHE A 145 -6.81 8.44 -8.42
C PHE A 145 -7.64 7.42 -7.61
N PRO A 146 -8.99 7.55 -7.50
CA PRO A 146 -9.80 6.54 -6.82
C PRO A 146 -9.71 5.15 -7.46
N ILE A 147 -9.60 5.07 -8.79
CA ILE A 147 -9.55 3.80 -9.51
C ILE A 147 -8.21 3.09 -9.22
N VAL A 148 -7.10 3.81 -9.37
CA VAL A 148 -5.76 3.25 -9.14
C VAL A 148 -5.59 2.85 -7.68
N THR A 149 -6.07 3.65 -6.73
CA THR A 149 -6.01 3.28 -5.30
C THR A 149 -6.82 2.03 -4.98
N LEU A 150 -8.01 1.85 -5.57
CA LEU A 150 -8.78 0.61 -5.45
C LEU A 150 -8.02 -0.60 -5.97
N ILE A 151 -7.37 -0.48 -7.13
CA ILE A 151 -6.56 -1.56 -7.71
C ILE A 151 -5.41 -1.93 -6.78
N ILE A 152 -4.68 -0.93 -6.25
CA ILE A 152 -3.57 -1.16 -5.30
C ILE A 152 -4.07 -1.89 -4.05
N MET A 153 -5.20 -1.45 -3.49
CA MET A 153 -5.80 -2.08 -2.32
C MET A 153 -6.25 -3.51 -2.60
N ASP A 154 -6.87 -3.75 -3.75
CA ASP A 154 -7.30 -5.10 -4.16
C ASP A 154 -6.10 -6.05 -4.32
N VAL A 155 -5.05 -5.63 -5.02
CA VAL A 155 -3.80 -6.40 -5.14
C VAL A 155 -3.22 -6.75 -3.77
N PHE A 156 -3.20 -5.78 -2.84
CA PHE A 156 -2.72 -6.03 -1.48
C PHE A 156 -3.59 -7.03 -0.73
N ILE A 157 -4.93 -6.91 -0.79
CA ILE A 157 -5.88 -7.83 -0.14
C ILE A 157 -5.73 -9.25 -0.71
N GLN A 158 -5.61 -9.38 -2.03
CA GLN A 158 -5.38 -10.68 -2.67
C GLN A 158 -4.07 -11.31 -2.19
N LYS A 159 -2.96 -10.54 -2.14
CA LYS A 159 -1.70 -11.04 -1.55
C LYS A 159 -1.86 -11.41 -0.09
N MET A 160 -2.55 -10.60 0.70
CA MET A 160 -2.81 -10.85 2.11
C MET A 160 -3.56 -12.18 2.32
N ARG A 161 -4.58 -12.47 1.50
CA ARG A 161 -5.40 -13.70 1.62
C ARG A 161 -4.72 -14.95 1.07
N HIS A 162 -4.04 -14.83 -0.08
CA HIS A 162 -3.55 -16.00 -0.81
C HIS A 162 -2.09 -16.38 -0.49
N ARG A 163 -1.29 -15.48 0.08
CA ARG A 163 0.09 -15.78 0.48
C ARG A 163 0.11 -16.04 1.99
N LYS A 164 0.17 -17.28 2.44
CA LYS A 164 0.11 -17.60 3.89
C LYS A 164 1.48 -17.70 4.57
N ASP A 165 2.54 -17.82 3.76
CA ASP A 165 3.90 -18.21 4.16
C ASP A 165 4.90 -17.05 4.25
N GLN A 166 4.46 -15.82 4.00
CA GLN A 166 5.33 -14.64 3.94
C GLN A 166 4.73 -13.48 4.73
N ARG A 167 5.57 -12.61 5.31
CA ARG A 167 5.09 -11.35 5.88
C ARG A 167 4.80 -10.35 4.76
N LYS A 168 3.71 -9.58 4.86
CA LYS A 168 3.38 -8.51 3.91
C LYS A 168 3.42 -7.16 4.60
N ALA A 169 3.83 -6.12 3.88
CA ALA A 169 3.73 -4.75 4.37
C ALA A 169 3.07 -3.89 3.30
N LEU A 170 2.04 -3.14 3.67
CA LEU A 170 1.55 -2.00 2.89
C LEU A 170 2.16 -0.74 3.50
N ILE A 171 2.96 -0.01 2.72
CA ILE A 171 3.58 1.23 3.14
C ILE A 171 2.95 2.37 2.33
N ILE A 172 2.36 3.33 3.03
CA ILE A 172 1.69 4.49 2.43
C ILE A 172 2.48 5.73 2.80
N GLU A 173 3.16 6.33 1.82
CA GLU A 173 3.99 7.53 1.98
C GLU A 173 3.26 8.76 1.42
N GLU A 174 2.98 9.77 2.25
CA GLU A 174 2.41 11.10 1.93
C GLU A 174 1.13 11.14 1.06
N ALA A 175 0.61 9.99 0.65
CA ALA A 175 -0.54 9.85 -0.24
C ALA A 175 -1.85 9.62 0.51
N TRP A 176 -1.79 9.59 1.84
CA TRP A 176 -2.95 9.18 2.62
C TRP A 176 -4.08 10.21 2.52
N LYS A 177 -3.81 11.52 2.35
CA LYS A 177 -4.83 12.58 2.10
C LYS A 177 -5.77 12.16 0.97
N ALA A 178 -5.17 11.59 -0.06
CA ALA A 178 -5.86 11.15 -1.24
C ALA A 178 -6.52 9.77 -1.02
N ILE A 179 -5.91 8.88 -0.23
CA ILE A 179 -6.44 7.54 0.11
C ILE A 179 -7.53 7.60 1.20
N ALA A 180 -7.68 8.69 1.97
CA ALA A 180 -8.67 8.82 3.04
C ALA A 180 -10.00 9.42 2.59
N SER A 181 -10.34 9.31 1.30
CA SER A 181 -11.69 9.67 0.85
C SER A 181 -12.75 8.84 1.60
N PRO A 182 -13.99 9.33 1.77
CA PRO A 182 -15.04 8.60 2.49
C PRO A 182 -15.26 7.17 1.98
N LEU A 183 -15.11 6.96 0.66
CA LEU A 183 -15.20 5.65 0.02
C LEU A 183 -14.09 4.68 0.48
N MET A 184 -12.89 5.20 0.73
CA MET A 184 -11.71 4.41 1.09
C MET A 184 -11.48 4.29 2.60
N ALA A 185 -12.10 5.15 3.41
CA ALA A 185 -11.96 5.14 4.87
C ALA A 185 -12.37 3.78 5.48
N GLY A 186 -13.44 3.17 4.97
CA GLY A 186 -13.87 1.82 5.37
C GLY A 186 -12.84 0.74 5.03
N TYR A 187 -12.17 0.86 3.89
CA TYR A 187 -11.10 -0.06 3.47
C TYR A 187 -9.86 0.06 4.37
N ILE A 188 -9.43 1.28 4.67
CA ILE A 188 -8.30 1.51 5.59
C ILE A 188 -8.63 0.90 6.96
N LEU A 189 -9.84 1.16 7.49
CA LEU A 189 -10.29 0.58 8.76
C LEU A 189 -10.26 -0.96 8.72
N TYR A 190 -10.78 -1.58 7.66
CA TYR A 190 -10.75 -3.03 7.47
C TYR A 190 -9.31 -3.56 7.45
N LEU A 191 -8.43 -2.90 6.70
CA LEU A 191 -7.03 -3.25 6.58
C LEU A 191 -6.34 -3.23 7.96
N TYR A 192 -6.43 -2.13 8.70
CA TYR A 192 -5.78 -2.00 10.01
C TYR A 192 -6.28 -3.03 11.03
N LYS A 193 -7.57 -3.38 11.01
CA LYS A 193 -8.14 -4.40 11.89
C LYS A 193 -7.73 -5.83 11.52
N THR A 194 -7.50 -6.08 10.24
CA THR A 194 -7.43 -7.46 9.72
C THR A 194 -6.00 -7.87 9.35
N VAL A 195 -5.16 -6.94 8.90
CA VAL A 195 -3.84 -7.23 8.31
C VAL A 195 -2.94 -8.06 9.24
N ARG A 196 -3.02 -7.83 10.56
CA ARG A 196 -2.30 -8.61 11.58
C ARG A 196 -2.68 -10.10 11.59
N LYS A 197 -3.96 -10.44 11.35
CA LYS A 197 -4.44 -11.84 11.27
C LYS A 197 -3.79 -12.60 10.11
N PHE A 198 -3.36 -11.88 9.08
CA PHE A 198 -2.75 -12.42 7.86
C PHE A 198 -1.22 -12.25 7.83
N TRP A 199 -0.59 -12.13 8.99
CA TRP A 199 0.85 -11.91 9.13
C TRP A 199 1.34 -10.72 8.29
N GLY A 200 0.53 -9.66 8.24
CA GLY A 200 0.88 -8.43 7.54
C GLY A 200 0.96 -7.23 8.48
N GLU A 201 1.41 -6.12 7.91
CA GLU A 201 1.53 -4.83 8.58
C GLU A 201 1.12 -3.70 7.63
N ALA A 202 0.52 -2.65 8.19
CA ALA A 202 0.24 -1.41 7.48
C ALA A 202 1.05 -0.29 8.13
N ILE A 203 1.83 0.42 7.32
CA ILE A 203 2.71 1.51 7.74
C ILE A 203 2.26 2.77 7.02
N VAL A 204 2.06 3.86 7.76
CA VAL A 204 1.77 5.18 7.20
C VAL A 204 2.91 6.12 7.56
N VAL A 205 3.38 6.86 6.57
CA VAL A 205 4.42 7.88 6.69
C VAL A 205 3.82 9.21 6.25
N THR A 206 3.86 10.21 7.13
CA THR A 206 3.37 11.57 6.88
C THR A 206 4.27 12.61 7.53
N GLN A 207 4.40 13.76 6.89
CA GLN A 207 5.01 14.97 7.43
C GLN A 207 3.97 15.89 8.07
N GLU A 208 2.72 15.81 7.60
CA GLU A 208 1.60 16.62 8.05
C GLU A 208 0.68 15.76 8.92
N LEU A 209 0.88 15.79 10.25
CA LEU A 209 -0.01 15.11 11.20
C LEU A 209 -1.42 15.68 11.18
N GLY A 210 -1.55 17.00 10.97
CA GLY A 210 -2.83 17.72 10.95
C GLY A 210 -3.80 17.17 9.91
N ASP A 211 -3.23 16.69 8.81
CA ASP A 211 -4.01 16.07 7.78
C ASP A 211 -4.65 14.76 8.34
N ILE A 212 -3.93 13.87 9.05
CA ILE A 212 -4.46 12.56 9.53
C ILE A 212 -5.68 12.80 10.42
N ILE A 213 -5.65 13.91 11.16
CA ILE A 213 -6.67 14.33 12.11
C ILE A 213 -7.96 14.77 11.42
N GLY A 214 -7.88 15.28 10.18
CA GLY A 214 -9.02 15.80 9.44
C GLY A 214 -10.09 14.75 9.11
N ASN A 215 -9.76 13.45 9.19
CA ASN A 215 -10.70 12.36 8.99
C ASN A 215 -10.89 11.55 10.29
N ALA A 216 -12.05 11.71 10.93
CA ALA A 216 -12.36 11.07 12.21
C ALA A 216 -12.27 9.53 12.17
N VAL A 217 -12.73 8.90 11.08
CA VAL A 217 -12.71 7.43 10.92
C VAL A 217 -11.27 6.93 10.89
N VAL A 218 -10.41 7.64 10.15
CA VAL A 218 -9.02 7.24 9.94
C VAL A 218 -8.18 7.52 11.18
N LYS A 219 -8.38 8.66 11.83
CA LYS A 219 -7.73 9.02 13.09
C LYS A 219 -7.86 7.91 14.13
N ASP A 220 -9.09 7.49 14.42
CA ASP A 220 -9.34 6.50 15.47
C ASP A 220 -8.85 5.10 15.06
N SER A 221 -8.88 4.79 13.76
CA SER A 221 -8.40 3.49 13.25
C SER A 221 -6.88 3.38 13.31
N ILE A 222 -6.16 4.40 12.86
CA ILE A 222 -4.70 4.34 12.79
C ILE A 222 -4.11 4.41 14.19
N LEU A 223 -4.54 5.38 15.00
CA LEU A 223 -3.90 5.63 16.30
C LEU A 223 -4.13 4.50 17.30
N ASN A 224 -5.34 3.94 17.33
CA ASN A 224 -5.66 2.87 18.28
C ASN A 224 -5.08 1.51 17.86
N ASN A 225 -4.78 1.29 16.58
CA ASN A 225 -4.24 0.02 16.08
C ASN A 225 -2.72 0.09 15.78
N SER A 226 -2.08 1.24 15.98
CA SER A 226 -0.64 1.40 15.76
C SER A 226 0.15 1.16 17.05
N ASP A 227 0.63 -0.07 17.22
CA ASP A 227 1.49 -0.45 18.35
C ASP A 227 2.89 0.18 18.27
N THR A 228 3.33 0.58 17.08
CA THR A 228 4.66 1.16 16.85
C THR A 228 4.54 2.57 16.28
N ILE A 229 5.24 3.52 16.88
CA ILE A 229 5.30 4.91 16.40
C ILE A 229 6.77 5.32 16.27
N CYS A 230 7.13 5.84 15.09
CA CYS A 230 8.44 6.42 14.82
C CYS A 230 8.29 7.93 14.61
N LEU A 231 8.95 8.75 15.43
CA LEU A 231 8.92 10.20 15.34
C LEU A 231 10.34 10.73 15.07
N LEU A 232 10.50 11.43 13.96
CA LEU A 232 11.70 12.19 13.63
C LEU A 232 11.68 13.55 14.37
N ASP A 233 12.58 14.47 14.03
CA ASP A 233 12.66 15.79 14.67
C ASP A 233 11.32 16.56 14.60
N GLN A 234 10.72 16.77 15.78
CA GLN A 234 9.46 17.50 15.95
C GLN A 234 9.65 18.95 16.42
N SER A 235 10.87 19.51 16.35
CA SER A 235 11.18 20.86 16.84
C SER A 235 10.27 21.96 16.25
N LYS A 236 9.82 21.77 15.02
CA LYS A 236 8.91 22.68 14.30
C LYS A 236 7.52 22.77 14.92
N PHE A 237 7.10 21.76 15.67
CA PHE A 237 5.77 21.70 16.27
C PHE A 237 5.76 22.05 17.76
N LYS A 238 6.85 22.59 18.31
CA LYS A 238 6.97 22.87 19.75
C LYS A 238 5.80 23.66 20.32
N GLU A 239 5.29 24.65 19.60
CA GLU A 239 4.17 25.50 20.04
C GLU A 239 2.84 24.73 20.11
N ASN A 240 2.60 23.83 19.16
CA ASN A 240 1.35 23.06 19.05
C ASN A 240 1.48 21.61 19.54
N TYR A 241 2.60 21.27 20.19
CA TYR A 241 2.92 19.88 20.53
C TYR A 241 1.94 19.28 21.55
N LYS A 242 1.22 20.12 22.30
CA LYS A 242 0.18 19.67 23.23
C LYS A 242 -0.95 18.92 22.51
N GLU A 243 -1.32 19.33 21.30
CA GLU A 243 -2.36 18.67 20.51
C GLU A 243 -1.85 17.37 19.92
N ILE A 244 -0.63 17.40 19.36
CA ILE A 244 0.06 16.21 18.82
C ILE A 244 0.28 15.16 19.92
N GLY A 245 0.72 15.60 21.10
CA GLY A 245 0.99 14.72 22.23
C GLY A 245 -0.28 14.04 22.74
N LYS A 246 -1.39 14.76 22.85
CA LYS A 246 -2.69 14.16 23.18
C LYS A 246 -3.14 13.16 22.12
N LEU A 247 -2.97 13.50 20.85
CA LEU A 247 -3.37 12.65 19.73
C LEU A 247 -2.63 11.31 19.73
N LEU A 248 -1.30 11.36 19.88
CA LEU A 248 -0.42 10.21 19.81
C LEU A 248 -0.26 9.49 21.16
N ALA A 249 -1.03 9.90 22.18
CA ALA A 249 -0.93 9.47 23.57
C ALA A 249 0.51 9.55 24.13
N ILE A 250 1.23 10.62 23.79
CA ILE A 250 2.60 10.88 24.23
C ILE A 250 2.57 11.50 25.62
N THR A 251 3.26 10.87 26.56
CA THR A 251 3.46 11.37 27.92
C THR A 251 4.45 12.55 27.96
N GLU A 252 4.43 13.33 29.03
CA GLU A 252 5.41 14.42 29.22
C GLU A 252 6.87 13.91 29.22
N ILE A 253 7.10 12.70 29.72
CA ILE A 253 8.42 12.08 29.73
C ILE A 253 8.87 11.78 28.30
N GLU A 254 8.01 11.16 27.49
CA GLU A 254 8.29 10.87 26.08
C GLU A 254 8.47 12.14 25.27
N GLN A 255 7.66 13.18 25.52
CA GLN A 255 7.83 14.48 24.90
C GLN A 255 9.21 15.07 25.16
N LYS A 256 9.69 15.01 26.41
CA LYS A 256 11.05 15.46 26.76
C LYS A 256 12.11 14.69 25.98
N LYS A 257 11.97 13.37 25.83
CA LYS A 257 12.87 12.53 25.00
C LYS A 257 12.82 12.92 23.53
N ILE A 258 11.63 13.07 22.95
CA ILE A 258 11.47 13.43 21.53
C ILE A 258 12.15 14.77 21.23
N PHE A 259 12.12 15.72 22.17
CA PHE A 259 12.78 17.01 22.02
C PHE A 259 14.30 17.00 22.23
N THR A 260 14.91 15.87 22.63
CA THR A 260 16.37 15.73 22.60
C THR A 260 16.91 15.35 21.22
N ILE A 261 16.05 14.94 20.28
CA ILE A 261 16.44 14.54 18.92
C ILE A 261 17.26 15.66 18.26
N ASN A 262 18.46 15.30 17.79
CA ASN A 262 19.47 16.16 17.17
C ASN A 262 19.92 17.36 18.05
N LYS A 263 19.75 17.28 19.38
CA LYS A 263 20.17 18.35 20.33
C LYS A 263 21.36 17.97 21.21
N LEU A 264 21.73 16.70 21.24
CA LEU A 264 22.85 16.23 22.05
C LEU A 264 24.14 16.26 21.23
N GLY A 265 25.25 16.66 21.85
CA GLY A 265 26.59 16.59 21.26
C GLY A 265 27.13 15.16 21.30
N ASN A 266 26.49 14.24 20.58
CA ASN A 266 26.76 12.80 20.62
C ASN A 266 27.29 12.26 19.29
N THR A 267 27.90 13.12 18.47
CA THR A 267 28.42 12.77 17.13
C THR A 267 29.93 12.56 17.11
N ASP A 268 30.65 12.98 18.15
CA ASP A 268 32.11 12.86 18.21
C ASP A 268 32.55 11.38 18.16
N ASN A 269 33.48 11.07 17.26
CA ASN A 269 34.01 9.72 17.00
C ASN A 269 32.95 8.65 16.67
N ARG A 270 31.80 9.05 16.11
CA ARG A 270 30.74 8.12 15.67
C ARG A 270 30.49 8.24 14.17
N GLY A 271 30.02 7.15 13.58
CA GLY A 271 29.53 7.13 12.21
C GLY A 271 28.33 8.06 12.02
N ARG A 272 27.93 8.27 10.77
CA ARG A 272 26.80 9.14 10.44
C ARG A 272 25.49 8.45 10.80
N PHE A 273 24.74 9.02 11.73
CA PHE A 273 23.42 8.52 12.10
C PHE A 273 22.36 9.62 12.04
N LYS A 274 21.09 9.20 12.02
CA LYS A 274 19.93 10.06 12.25
C LYS A 274 19.23 9.62 13.51
N GLU A 275 18.77 10.56 14.31
CA GLU A 275 18.02 10.24 15.51
C GLU A 275 16.52 10.12 15.23
N VAL A 276 15.91 9.12 15.84
CA VAL A 276 14.47 8.84 15.76
C VAL A 276 13.99 8.37 17.11
N TYR A 277 12.87 8.88 17.56
CA TYR A 277 12.16 8.30 18.69
C TYR A 277 11.30 7.13 18.20
N ILE A 278 11.47 5.96 18.80
CA ILE A 278 10.69 4.76 18.47
C ILE A 278 9.96 4.31 19.73
N ARG A 279 8.64 4.30 19.66
CA ARG A 279 7.75 3.72 20.68
C ARG A 279 7.23 2.38 20.18
N ARG A 280 7.27 1.36 21.05
CA ARG A 280 6.71 0.03 20.82
C ARG A 280 5.85 -0.34 22.03
N GLY A 281 4.54 -0.41 21.83
CA GLY A 281 3.58 -0.55 22.92
C GLY A 281 3.72 0.59 23.92
N ALA A 282 4.08 0.26 25.16
CA ALA A 282 4.15 1.20 26.28
C ALA A 282 5.55 1.82 26.50
N SER A 283 6.59 1.39 25.77
CA SER A 283 7.96 1.90 25.96
C SER A 283 8.48 2.56 24.69
N GLY A 284 9.24 3.64 24.86
CA GLY A 284 9.90 4.32 23.74
C GLY A 284 11.14 5.09 24.16
N GLU A 285 12.14 5.05 23.29
CA GLU A 285 13.44 5.71 23.46
C GLU A 285 13.87 6.41 22.17
N VAL A 286 14.87 7.29 22.30
CA VAL A 286 15.55 7.90 21.15
C VAL A 286 16.69 7.00 20.73
N TYR A 287 16.68 6.60 19.46
CA TYR A 287 17.68 5.74 18.85
C TYR A 287 18.45 6.52 17.79
N GLY A 288 19.76 6.25 17.67
CA GLY A 288 20.55 6.64 16.50
C GLY A 288 20.49 5.53 15.46
N VAL A 289 19.93 5.82 14.29
CA VAL A 289 19.88 4.91 13.14
C VAL A 289 21.08 5.19 12.25
N GLU A 290 21.99 4.24 12.21
CA GLU A 290 23.16 4.23 11.34
C GLU A 290 22.91 3.26 10.18
N VAL A 291 23.34 3.65 8.99
CA VAL A 291 23.25 2.87 7.77
C VAL A 291 24.62 2.82 7.11
N SER A 292 24.87 1.77 6.31
CA SER A 292 26.11 1.70 5.55
C SER A 292 26.22 2.88 4.58
N ILE A 293 27.45 3.22 4.16
CA ILE A 293 27.65 4.27 3.16
C ILE A 293 26.91 3.97 1.86
N PHE A 294 26.83 2.70 1.46
CA PHE A 294 26.04 2.24 0.31
C PHE A 294 24.57 2.60 0.45
N GLN A 295 23.96 2.26 1.58
CA GLN A 295 22.55 2.58 1.84
C GLN A 295 22.33 4.08 1.92
N TYR A 296 23.25 4.83 2.53
CA TYR A 296 23.13 6.29 2.56
C TYR A 296 23.07 6.87 1.15
N LEU A 297 24.06 6.56 0.33
CA LEU A 297 24.19 7.11 -1.02
C LEU A 297 23.06 6.64 -1.95
N ALA A 298 22.54 5.42 -1.74
CA ALA A 298 21.37 4.93 -2.48
C ALA A 298 20.10 5.76 -2.22
N TYR A 299 19.95 6.29 -1.00
CA TYR A 299 18.75 7.02 -0.58
C TYR A 299 18.94 8.53 -0.46
N THR A 300 20.13 9.05 -0.78
CA THR A 300 20.41 10.47 -0.59
C THR A 300 19.51 11.32 -1.49
N THR A 301 18.97 12.39 -0.92
CA THR A 301 18.21 13.42 -1.64
C THR A 301 19.08 14.63 -2.01
N GLU A 302 20.29 14.70 -1.46
CA GLU A 302 21.21 15.83 -1.63
C GLU A 302 21.75 15.88 -3.05
N LYS A 303 21.47 16.98 -3.76
CA LYS A 303 21.79 17.14 -5.19
C LYS A 303 23.28 16.94 -5.51
N PRO A 304 24.25 17.48 -4.74
CA PRO A 304 25.67 17.24 -5.02
C PRO A 304 26.04 15.75 -4.93
N GLU A 305 25.47 15.03 -3.97
CA GLU A 305 25.76 13.61 -3.78
C GLU A 305 25.15 12.77 -4.91
N LYS A 306 23.88 13.03 -5.26
CA LYS A 306 23.23 12.39 -6.41
C LYS A 306 24.03 12.58 -7.70
N SER A 307 24.43 13.81 -7.98
CA SER A 307 25.22 14.15 -9.17
C SER A 307 26.52 13.35 -9.24
N ALA A 308 27.24 13.22 -8.11
CA ALA A 308 28.48 12.47 -8.06
C ALA A 308 28.25 10.95 -8.27
N VAL A 309 27.22 10.37 -7.65
CA VAL A 309 26.85 8.95 -7.86
C VAL A 309 26.40 8.70 -9.30
N GLU A 310 25.68 9.64 -9.92
CA GLU A 310 25.27 9.54 -11.32
C GLU A 310 26.47 9.56 -12.28
N ILE A 311 27.51 10.34 -12.00
CA ILE A 311 28.75 10.34 -12.80
C ILE A 311 29.38 8.95 -12.81
N TYR A 312 29.46 8.29 -11.65
CA TYR A 312 29.93 6.90 -11.57
C TYR A 312 28.98 5.93 -12.27
N THR A 313 27.67 6.05 -12.03
CA THR A 313 26.66 5.18 -12.65
C THR A 313 26.73 5.23 -14.18
N ARG A 314 26.89 6.42 -14.77
CA ARG A 314 27.05 6.58 -16.22
C ARG A 314 28.35 5.97 -16.74
N THR A 315 29.42 6.01 -15.94
CA THR A 315 30.73 5.46 -16.32
C THR A 315 30.76 3.93 -16.25
N TYR A 316 30.13 3.36 -15.22
CA TYR A 316 30.16 1.93 -14.91
C TYR A 316 28.91 1.16 -15.38
N GLY A 317 27.95 1.85 -16.01
CA GLY A 317 26.79 1.29 -16.71
C GLY A 317 25.59 0.96 -15.81
N THR A 318 25.80 0.34 -14.65
CA THR A 318 24.71 0.03 -13.70
C THR A 318 24.83 0.87 -12.43
N TYR A 319 23.70 1.11 -11.75
CA TYR A 319 23.68 1.83 -10.48
C TYR A 319 24.51 1.11 -9.41
N GLN A 320 24.39 -0.23 -9.34
CA GLN A 320 25.17 -1.05 -8.41
C GLN A 320 26.67 -0.91 -8.66
N SER A 321 27.13 -1.13 -9.89
CA SER A 321 28.56 -1.04 -10.23
C SER A 321 29.11 0.38 -10.05
N GLY A 322 28.30 1.40 -10.37
CA GLY A 322 28.65 2.80 -10.12
C GLY A 322 28.82 3.09 -8.63
N LEU A 323 27.92 2.59 -7.79
CA LEU A 323 27.97 2.78 -6.35
C LEU A 323 29.16 2.05 -5.71
N GLU A 324 29.42 0.80 -6.12
CA GLU A 324 30.58 0.01 -5.68
C GLU A 324 31.90 0.71 -6.02
N ALA A 325 32.03 1.20 -7.25
CA ALA A 325 33.21 1.97 -7.66
C ALA A 325 33.33 3.30 -6.89
N PHE A 326 32.23 4.02 -6.69
CA PHE A 326 32.21 5.28 -5.93
C PHE A 326 32.74 5.06 -4.51
N VAL A 327 32.20 4.06 -3.80
CA VAL A 327 32.59 3.79 -2.42
C VAL A 327 34.03 3.32 -2.35
N SER A 328 34.47 2.44 -3.27
CA SER A 328 35.85 1.96 -3.31
C SER A 328 36.85 3.11 -3.54
N ASP A 329 36.60 3.98 -4.52
CA ASP A 329 37.47 5.11 -4.81
C ASP A 329 37.46 6.14 -3.66
N MET A 330 36.31 6.32 -2.99
CA MET A 330 36.20 7.16 -1.79
C MET A 330 37.09 6.64 -0.66
N GLU A 331 36.95 5.35 -0.31
CA GLU A 331 37.73 4.71 0.76
C GLU A 331 39.23 4.76 0.46
N LYS A 332 39.63 4.48 -0.79
CA LYS A 332 41.03 4.54 -1.23
C LYS A 332 41.59 5.96 -1.23
N SER A 333 40.77 6.97 -1.53
CA SER A 333 41.20 8.37 -1.54
C SER A 333 41.54 8.89 -0.14
N GLY A 334 40.95 8.29 0.92
CA GLY A 334 41.06 8.78 2.29
C GLY A 334 40.40 10.14 2.53
N LEU A 335 39.69 10.68 1.53
CA LEU A 335 39.01 11.97 1.65
C LEU A 335 37.68 11.83 2.41
N PRO A 336 37.31 12.82 3.24
CA PRO A 336 35.95 12.94 3.72
C PRO A 336 34.95 12.99 2.56
N LEU A 337 33.77 12.41 2.75
CA LEU A 337 32.75 12.28 1.71
C LEU A 337 32.43 13.61 0.99
N ASP A 338 32.29 14.70 1.74
CA ASP A 338 31.97 16.01 1.18
C ASP A 338 33.09 16.55 0.29
N ALA A 339 34.35 16.31 0.65
CA ALA A 339 35.51 16.68 -0.16
C ALA A 339 35.60 15.83 -1.43
N PHE A 340 35.38 14.51 -1.30
CA PHE A 340 35.37 13.57 -2.42
C PHE A 340 34.29 13.94 -3.46
N ILE A 341 33.06 14.22 -2.99
CA ILE A 341 31.93 14.64 -3.84
C ILE A 341 32.20 15.96 -4.54
N ARG A 342 32.78 16.94 -3.84
CA ARG A 342 33.14 18.23 -4.46
C ARG A 342 34.13 18.05 -5.60
N GLN A 343 35.11 17.17 -5.44
CA GLN A 343 36.11 16.91 -6.46
C GLN A 343 35.50 16.22 -7.70
N ILE A 344 34.69 15.17 -7.52
CA ILE A 344 33.99 14.48 -8.62
C ILE A 344 33.13 15.46 -9.42
N ASN A 345 32.30 16.24 -8.72
CA ASN A 345 31.39 17.19 -9.39
C ASN A 345 32.13 18.32 -10.10
N LYS A 346 33.32 18.70 -9.62
CA LYS A 346 34.16 19.71 -10.27
C LYS A 346 34.79 19.17 -11.56
N ASP A 347 35.31 17.95 -11.52
CA ASP A 347 36.04 17.36 -12.64
C ASP A 347 35.09 16.71 -13.67
N GLY A 348 33.87 16.36 -13.24
CA GLY A 348 32.85 15.74 -14.08
C GLY A 348 33.15 14.27 -14.43
N ILE A 349 34.13 13.66 -13.77
CA ILE A 349 34.59 12.29 -14.00
C ILE A 349 34.84 11.58 -12.67
N PRO A 350 34.79 10.23 -12.64
CA PRO A 350 35.27 9.46 -11.49
C PRO A 350 36.71 9.79 -11.14
N ILE A 351 37.05 9.70 -9.85
CA ILE A 351 38.43 9.90 -9.38
C ILE A 351 39.11 8.53 -9.48
N PRO A 352 39.99 8.30 -10.48
CA PRO A 352 40.56 6.99 -10.68
C PRO A 352 41.49 6.66 -9.51
N SER A 353 41.21 5.59 -8.77
CA SER A 353 42.27 4.92 -8.01
C SER A 353 43.10 4.06 -8.98
N SER A 354 44.42 4.17 -8.93
CA SER A 354 45.29 3.26 -9.65
C SER A 354 45.16 1.86 -9.01
N THR A 355 44.61 0.89 -9.75
CA THR A 355 44.67 -0.58 -9.58
C THR A 355 43.35 -1.32 -9.22
N GLU A 356 43.23 -2.52 -9.81
CA GLU A 356 42.09 -3.44 -10.01
C GLU A 356 41.07 -3.64 -8.88
N TYR A 357 39.84 -3.90 -9.32
CA TYR A 357 38.61 -4.07 -8.55
C TYR A 357 38.58 -5.38 -7.75
N PHE A 358 38.40 -5.29 -6.44
CA PHE A 358 37.99 -6.43 -5.63
C PHE A 358 36.47 -6.60 -5.77
N LYS A 359 36.02 -7.73 -6.31
CA LYS A 359 34.62 -8.15 -6.32
C LYS A 359 34.34 -8.92 -5.02
N PRO A 360 33.55 -8.39 -4.08
CA PRO A 360 33.02 -9.22 -3.01
C PRO A 360 31.99 -10.18 -3.63
N ASP A 361 32.30 -11.48 -3.62
CA ASP A 361 31.34 -12.52 -3.95
C ASP A 361 30.28 -12.57 -2.84
N PHE A 362 29.13 -11.95 -3.07
CA PHE A 362 27.92 -12.24 -2.31
C PHE A 362 27.30 -13.51 -2.92
N VAL A 363 27.54 -14.65 -2.27
CA VAL A 363 26.86 -15.94 -2.53
C VAL A 363 25.46 -15.92 -1.94
#